data_AF-A0A2V5WUQ3-F1
#
_entry.id   AF-A0A2V5WUQ3-F1
#
_cell.length_a   1.000
_cell.length_b   1.000
_cell.length_c   1.000
_cell.angle_alpha   90.00
_cell.angle_beta   90.00
_cell.angle_gamma   90.00
#
_symmetry.space_group_name_H-M   'P 1'
#
loop_
_entity.id
_entity.type
_entity.pdbx_description
1 polymer ?
#
loop_
_entity_poly.entity_id
_entity_poly.type
_entity_poly.pdbx_seq_one_letter_code
_entity_poly.pdbx_strand_id
1 'polypeptide(L)'
;EEMYLFKNFDDSKVHQLFYLDKHPNNKQEAGRFPVAWCKNYAQGKVFYTSLGHREDVWENKRYQAHILGGIKWALGLEEGDASPGNL
;
A
#
# COMPACT_ATOMS: atom_id res chain seq x y z
N GLU A 1 4.64 -10.82 9.46
CA GLU A 1 4.48 -9.45 8.99
C GLU A 1 4.19 -8.57 10.17
N GLU A 2 4.74 -7.37 10.13
CA GLU A 2 4.46 -6.33 11.10
C GLU A 2 3.47 -5.37 10.44
N MET A 3 2.31 -5.18 11.06
CA MET A 3 1.25 -4.35 10.51
C MET A 3 1.26 -2.99 11.19
N TYR A 4 1.56 -1.94 10.43
CA TYR A 4 1.60 -0.56 10.95
C TYR A 4 0.23 0.10 10.87
N LEU A 5 -0.02 0.96 11.86
CA LEU A 5 -1.23 1.79 11.94
C LEU A 5 -0.86 3.25 11.73
N PHE A 6 -1.61 3.91 10.85
CA PHE A 6 -1.50 5.34 10.65
C PHE A 6 -2.37 6.07 11.66
N LYS A 7 -1.79 7.04 12.39
CA LYS A 7 -2.53 7.83 13.38
C LYS A 7 -3.59 8.75 12.76
N ASN A 8 -3.26 9.38 11.64
CA ASN A 8 -4.10 10.36 10.95
C ASN A 8 -4.19 10.02 9.45
N PHE A 9 -4.62 8.80 9.14
CA PHE A 9 -4.81 8.40 7.74
C PHE A 9 -5.98 9.15 7.12
N ASP A 10 -5.78 9.63 5.90
CA ASP A 10 -6.79 10.31 5.11
C ASP A 10 -6.85 9.62 3.75
N ASP A 11 -7.84 8.75 3.57
CA ASP A 11 -8.02 7.93 2.37
C ASP A 11 -8.40 8.77 1.15
N SER A 12 -9.01 9.93 1.35
CA SER A 12 -9.33 10.88 0.28
C SER A 12 -8.09 11.49 -0.40
N LYS A 13 -6.89 11.26 0.15
CA LYS A 13 -5.61 11.80 -0.36
C LYS A 13 -4.72 10.78 -1.06
N VAL A 14 -5.10 9.51 -1.08
CA VAL A 14 -4.31 8.44 -1.68
C VAL A 14 -5.18 7.47 -2.47
N HIS A 15 -4.58 6.79 -3.43
CA HIS A 15 -5.17 5.64 -4.09
C HIS A 15 -4.78 4.39 -3.30
N GLN A 16 -5.74 3.75 -2.64
CA GLN A 16 -5.49 2.54 -1.87
C GLN A 16 -5.39 1.32 -2.80
N LEU A 17 -4.35 0.51 -2.60
CA LEU A 17 -4.15 -0.74 -3.35
C LEU A 17 -4.75 -1.93 -2.58
N PHE A 18 -4.49 -1.99 -1.26
CA PHE A 18 -5.15 -2.94 -0.36
C PHE A 18 -5.00 -2.52 1.11
N TYR A 19 -5.91 -3.04 1.93
CA TYR A 19 -6.03 -2.75 3.36
C TYR A 19 -6.40 -4.04 4.13
N LEU A 20 -6.20 -4.03 5.45
CA LEU A 20 -6.82 -5.00 6.36
C LEU A 20 -8.22 -4.50 6.73
N ASP A 21 -9.20 -5.41 6.69
CA ASP A 21 -10.60 -5.16 7.07
C ASP A 21 -10.84 -5.16 8.58
N LYS A 22 -9.81 -5.54 9.36
CA LYS A 22 -9.83 -5.66 10.81
C LYS A 22 -8.51 -5.19 11.41
N HIS A 23 -8.56 -4.67 12.63
CA HIS A 23 -7.39 -4.19 13.34
C HIS A 23 -6.36 -5.33 13.53
N PRO A 24 -5.06 -5.11 13.28
CA PRO A 24 -4.06 -6.17 13.28
C PRO A 24 -3.95 -6.87 14.65
N ASN A 25 -4.09 -6.12 15.74
CA ASN A 25 -4.01 -6.61 17.11
C ASN A 25 -5.39 -6.82 17.78
N ASN A 26 -6.49 -6.48 17.11
CA ASN A 26 -7.84 -6.63 17.66
C ASN A 26 -8.81 -7.06 16.54
N LYS A 27 -8.96 -8.38 16.34
CA LYS A 27 -9.73 -8.91 15.20
C LYS A 27 -11.23 -8.65 15.26
N GLN A 28 -11.76 -8.16 16.39
CA GLN A 28 -13.17 -7.81 16.54
C GLN A 28 -13.45 -6.37 16.06
N GLU A 29 -12.41 -5.55 15.99
CA GLU A 29 -12.50 -4.18 15.49
C GLU A 29 -12.41 -4.19 13.96
N ALA A 30 -13.57 -4.01 13.33
CA ALA A 30 -13.66 -3.79 11.90
C ALA A 30 -13.16 -2.37 11.55
N GLY A 31 -12.52 -2.24 10.39
CA GLY A 31 -12.02 -0.97 9.92
C GLY A 31 -11.27 -1.11 8.61
N ARG A 32 -10.75 0.00 8.11
CA ARG A 32 -9.85 0.01 6.95
C ARG A 32 -8.47 0.44 7.41
N PHE A 33 -7.57 -0.52 7.48
CA PHE A 33 -6.19 -0.29 7.89
C PHE A 33 -5.29 -0.45 6.66
N PRO A 34 -4.85 0.65 6.03
CA PRO A 34 -4.16 0.61 4.74
C PRO A 34 -2.81 -0.10 4.85
N VAL A 35 -2.52 -0.97 3.89
CA VAL A 35 -1.26 -1.73 3.84
C VAL A 35 -0.40 -1.28 2.66
N ALA A 36 -1.02 -0.96 1.53
CA ALA A 36 -0.33 -0.36 0.39
C ALA A 36 -1.21 0.68 -0.32
N TRP A 37 -0.58 1.73 -0.82
CA TRP A 37 -1.23 2.81 -1.54
C TRP A 37 -0.24 3.51 -2.48
N CYS A 38 -0.76 4.23 -3.45
CA CYS A 38 0.01 5.13 -4.31
C CYS A 38 -0.66 6.51 -4.39
N LYS A 39 0.11 7.52 -4.80
CA LYS A 39 -0.43 8.83 -5.19
C LYS A 39 0.55 9.59 -6.07
N ASN A 40 0.04 10.50 -6.88
CA ASN A 40 0.86 11.56 -7.44
C ASN A 40 1.14 12.60 -6.33
N TYR A 41 2.38 13.08 -6.24
CA TYR A 41 2.78 14.12 -5.30
C TYR A 41 3.65 15.15 -6.01
N ALA A 42 3.10 16.35 -6.20
CA ALA A 42 3.65 17.35 -7.12
C ALA A 42 3.89 16.72 -8.51
N GLN A 43 5.13 16.77 -9.01
CA GLN A 43 5.51 16.18 -10.31
C GLN A 43 5.96 14.72 -10.20
N GLY A 44 6.01 14.17 -8.98
CA GLY A 44 6.48 12.81 -8.71
C GLY A 44 5.35 11.83 -8.43
N LYS A 45 5.74 10.56 -8.32
CA LYS A 45 4.88 9.44 -7.94
C LYS A 45 5.39 8.83 -6.64
N VAL A 46 4.47 8.51 -5.73
CA VAL A 46 4.78 7.88 -4.44
C VAL A 46 4.05 6.55 -4.37
N PHE A 47 4.81 5.48 -4.14
CA PHE A 47 4.31 4.15 -3.82
C PHE A 47 4.73 3.79 -2.39
N TYR A 48 3.80 3.26 -1.60
CA TYR A 48 4.05 2.84 -0.23
C TYR A 48 3.52 1.42 0.00
N THR A 49 4.28 0.62 0.74
CA THR A 49 3.80 -0.63 1.32
C THR A 49 4.46 -0.89 2.67
N SER A 50 3.69 -1.38 3.64
CA SER A 50 4.19 -1.80 4.96
C SER A 50 4.70 -3.25 5.02
N LEU A 51 4.52 -4.01 3.94
CA LEU A 51 4.95 -5.41 3.86
C LEU A 51 6.47 -5.53 3.68
N GLY A 52 7.03 -6.67 4.08
CA GLY A 52 8.45 -7.01 3.85
C GLY A 52 9.27 -7.15 5.13
N HIS A 53 8.63 -7.23 6.30
CA HIS A 53 9.32 -7.41 7.58
C HIS A 53 10.00 -8.79 7.67
N ARG A 54 9.38 -9.84 7.12
CA ARG A 54 9.92 -11.20 7.17
C ARG A 54 10.73 -11.56 5.92
N GLU A 55 11.77 -12.36 6.11
CA GLU A 55 12.62 -12.86 5.02
C GLU A 55 11.83 -13.70 4.01
N ASP A 56 10.95 -14.60 4.45
CA ASP A 56 10.19 -15.47 3.56
C ASP A 56 9.18 -14.71 2.68
N VAL A 57 8.80 -13.48 3.06
CA VAL A 57 7.98 -12.62 2.21
C VAL A 57 8.76 -12.16 0.99
N TRP A 58 10.07 -11.93 1.12
CA TRP A 58 10.94 -11.58 0.00
C TRP A 58 11.11 -12.72 -1.02
N GLU A 59 10.98 -13.97 -0.59
CA GLU A 59 10.99 -15.14 -1.48
C GLU A 59 9.65 -15.34 -2.21
N ASN A 60 8.59 -14.67 -1.76
CA ASN A 60 7.26 -14.81 -2.36
C ASN A 60 7.18 -14.05 -3.70
N LYS A 61 6.97 -14.78 -4.80
CA LYS A 61 6.84 -14.21 -6.15
C LYS A 61 5.76 -13.14 -6.28
N ARG A 62 4.66 -13.21 -5.52
CA ARG A 62 3.61 -12.18 -5.54
C ARG A 62 4.09 -10.89 -4.89
N TYR A 63 4.84 -10.98 -3.79
CA TYR A 63 5.43 -9.82 -3.15
C TYR A 63 6.51 -9.18 -4.02
N GLN A 64 7.37 -9.98 -4.65
CA GLN A 64 8.33 -9.48 -5.63
C GLN A 64 7.64 -8.75 -6.79
N ALA A 65 6.54 -9.30 -7.33
CA ALA A 65 5.76 -8.65 -8.38
C ALA A 65 5.10 -7.34 -7.90
N HIS A 66 4.59 -7.30 -6.66
CA HIS A 66 4.04 -6.09 -6.03
C HIS A 66 5.07 -4.96 -5.92
N ILE A 67 6.27 -5.28 -5.39
CA ILE A 67 7.37 -4.31 -5.27
C ILE A 67 7.85 -3.85 -6.64
N LEU A 68 8.09 -4.78 -7.57
CA LEU A 68 8.55 -4.44 -8.92
C LEU A 68 7.52 -3.58 -9.67
N GLY A 69 6.22 -3.89 -9.54
CA GLY A 69 5.13 -3.10 -10.10
C GLY A 69 5.11 -1.68 -9.53
N GLY A 70 5.22 -1.55 -8.20
CA GLY A 70 5.30 -0.24 -7.53
C GLY A 70 6.50 0.60 -7.98
N ILE A 71 7.68 -0.02 -8.12
CA ILE A 71 8.90 0.64 -8.62
C ILE A 71 8.70 1.10 -10.06
N LYS A 72 8.25 0.21 -10.96
CA LYS A 72 8.03 0.54 -12.36
C LYS A 72 7.02 1.68 -12.53
N TRP A 73 5.89 1.61 -11.81
CA TRP A 73 4.88 2.66 -11.83
C TRP A 73 5.46 3.99 -11.32
N ALA A 74 6.19 3.99 -10.21
CA ALA A 74 6.82 5.19 -9.66
C ALA A 74 7.84 5.83 -10.62
N LEU A 75 8.52 5.01 -11.42
CA LEU A 75 9.44 5.43 -12.49
C LEU A 75 8.74 5.82 -13.80
N GLY A 76 7.42 5.65 -13.91
CA GLY A 76 6.67 5.89 -15.16
C GLY A 76 6.94 4.87 -16.26
N LEU A 77 7.45 3.69 -15.92
CA LEU A 77 7.68 2.58 -16.84
C LEU A 77 6.42 1.75 -17.10
N GLU A 78 5.42 1.87 -16.25
CA GLU A 78 4.10 1.24 -16.39
C GLU A 78 3.00 2.23 -16.01
N GLU A 79 1.88 2.15 -16.71
CA GLU A 79 0.68 2.93 -16.41
C GLU A 79 -0.03 2.39 -15.16
N GLY A 80 -0.77 3.25 -14.48
CA GLY A 80 -1.57 2.85 -13.32
C GLY A 80 -2.33 4.03 -12.73
N ASP A 81 -3.57 3.77 -12.31
CA ASP A 81 -4.39 4.77 -11.63
C ASP A 81 -3.79 5.13 -10.27
N ALA A 82 -3.81 6.42 -9.98
CA ALA A 82 -3.41 6.98 -8.69
C ALA A 82 -4.34 8.12 -8.27
N SER A 83 -5.55 8.16 -8.83
CA SER A 83 -6.63 9.03 -8.41
C SER A 83 -6.96 8.71 -6.95
N PRO A 84 -6.89 9.70 -6.05
CA PRO A 84 -7.10 9.45 -4.64
C PRO A 84 -8.59 9.22 -4.33
N GLY A 85 -8.87 8.62 -3.18
CA GLY A 85 -10.25 8.37 -2.76
C GLY A 85 -10.97 7.37 -3.67
N ASN A 86 -10.27 6.34 -4.13
CA ASN A 86 -10.83 5.23 -4.91
C ASN A 86 -11.72 4.33 -4.05
N LEU A 87 -12.75 4.92 -3.43
CA LEU A 87 -13.76 4.29 -2.58
C LEU A 87 -15.08 5.07 -2.65
#